data_AF-A0ABD3A2C4-F1
#
_entry.id   AF-A0ABD3A2C4-F1
#
_cell.length_a   1.000
_cell.length_b   1.000
_cell.length_c   1.000
_cell.angle_alpha   90.00
_cell.angle_beta   90.00
_cell.angle_gamma   90.00
#
_symmetry.space_group_name_H-M   'P 1'
#
loop_
_entity.id
_entity.type
_entity.pdbx_description
1 polymer ?
#
loop_
_entity_poly.entity_id
_entity_poly.type
_entity_poly.pdbx_seq_one_letter_code
_entity_poly.pdbx_strand_id
1 'polypeptide(L)'
;MATAKPAEEIEDIILRKIFLVSLIDSMESDSRVVYLEMTAAEILREGKDLRLSWNLMERILIDRLSGNFVAGEPPFQYLVNCYRRASEEGRKITSVEDKNIRFEMELVVKQAKKLAVSYCRIHLGIPGLFPNWDTNSSNVSPLLPLIFFGGVDCCG
;
A
#
# COMPACT_ATOMS: atom_id res chain seq x y z
N MET A 1 -8.47 -8.71 27.74
CA MET A 1 -8.36 -7.40 27.03
C MET A 1 -6.88 -7.08 26.99
N ALA A 2 -6.20 -7.38 25.88
CA ALA A 2 -4.77 -7.09 25.75
C ALA A 2 -4.63 -5.58 25.48
N THR A 3 -3.96 -4.86 26.37
CA THR A 3 -3.60 -3.46 26.14
C THR A 3 -2.56 -3.42 25.04
N ALA A 4 -2.92 -2.84 23.91
CA ALA A 4 -2.00 -2.60 22.80
C ALA A 4 -0.79 -1.80 23.28
N LYS A 5 0.40 -2.12 22.76
CA LYS A 5 1.51 -1.17 22.88
C LYS A 5 1.19 0.07 22.04
N PRO A 6 1.52 1.29 22.53
CA PRO A 6 1.25 2.52 21.80
C PRO A 6 1.87 2.55 20.38
N ALA A 7 2.97 1.83 20.17
CA ALA A 7 3.60 1.71 18.85
C ALA A 7 2.72 0.98 17.81
N GLU A 8 2.03 -0.09 18.21
CA GLU A 8 1.19 -0.90 17.32
C GLU A 8 -0.07 -0.13 16.87
N GLU A 9 -0.61 0.70 17.74
CA GLU A 9 -1.76 1.55 17.40
C GLU A 9 -1.37 2.68 16.45
N ILE A 10 -0.21 3.29 16.66
CA ILE A 10 0.33 4.31 15.75
C ILE A 10 0.66 3.70 14.40
N GLU A 11 1.24 2.50 14.38
CA GLU A 11 1.52 1.73 13.18
C GLU A 11 0.25 1.50 12.35
N ASP A 12 -0.80 0.98 12.98
CA ASP A 12 -2.09 0.73 12.33
C ASP A 12 -2.64 2.02 11.71
N ILE A 13 -2.66 3.13 12.47
CA ILE A 13 -3.14 4.43 11.99
C ILE A 13 -2.34 4.93 10.78
N ILE A 14 -1.00 4.84 10.82
CA ILE A 14 -0.13 5.30 9.73
C ILE A 14 -0.37 4.44 8.48
N LEU A 15 -0.42 3.12 8.62
CA LEU A 15 -0.62 2.21 7.50
C LEU A 15 -2.00 2.40 6.85
N ARG A 16 -3.05 2.61 7.64
CA ARG A 16 -4.40 2.92 7.11
C ARG A 16 -4.39 4.19 6.28
N LYS A 17 -3.70 5.25 6.75
CA LYS A 17 -3.57 6.51 6.00
C LYS A 17 -2.74 6.37 4.73
N ILE A 18 -1.68 5.57 4.77
CA ILE A 18 -0.79 5.38 3.60
C ILE A 18 -1.49 4.58 2.51
N PHE A 19 -2.19 3.51 2.88
CA PHE A 19 -2.82 2.60 1.93
C PHE A 19 -4.31 2.93 1.67
N LEU A 20 -4.93 3.83 2.43
CA LEU A 20 -6.37 4.09 2.35
C LEU A 20 -7.16 2.77 2.39
N VAL A 21 -6.87 1.94 3.39
CA VAL A 21 -7.56 0.68 3.63
C VAL A 21 -8.00 0.57 5.08
N SER A 22 -9.08 -0.17 5.31
CA SER A 22 -9.57 -0.54 6.63
C SER A 22 -9.77 -2.06 6.71
N LEU A 23 -9.54 -2.63 7.89
CA LEU A 23 -9.85 -4.01 8.23
C LEU A 23 -11.17 -4.15 9.01
N ILE A 24 -11.87 -3.04 9.23
CA ILE A 24 -13.15 -3.01 9.92
C ILE A 24 -14.13 -2.33 8.98
N ASP A 25 -15.29 -2.96 8.77
CA ASP A 25 -16.40 -2.36 8.06
C ASP A 25 -16.95 -1.22 8.92
N SER A 26 -16.46 -0.02 8.65
CA SER A 26 -16.80 1.22 9.34
C SER A 26 -17.21 2.20 8.27
N MET A 27 -18.26 2.97 8.55
CA MET A 27 -18.70 4.10 7.72
C MET A 27 -17.65 5.23 7.82
N GLU A 28 -16.45 4.98 7.27
CA GLU A 28 -15.42 6.00 7.19
C GLU A 28 -15.92 7.15 6.33
N SER A 29 -15.67 8.37 6.78
CA SER A 29 -16.08 9.58 6.07
C SER A 29 -15.36 9.76 4.73
N ASP A 30 -14.22 9.08 4.53
CA ASP A 30 -13.45 9.13 3.30
C ASP A 30 -13.82 7.96 2.39
N SER A 31 -14.62 8.25 1.35
CA SER A 31 -15.08 7.25 0.38
C SER A 31 -13.96 6.54 -0.38
N ARG A 32 -12.72 7.04 -0.31
CA ARG A 32 -11.54 6.43 -0.96
C ARG A 32 -10.97 5.27 -0.15
N VAL A 33 -11.28 5.22 1.15
CA VAL A 33 -10.80 4.14 2.03
C VAL A 33 -11.59 2.89 1.76
N VAL A 34 -10.86 1.80 1.52
CA VAL A 34 -11.43 0.54 1.11
C VAL A 34 -11.36 -0.48 2.24
N TYR A 35 -12.51 -1.07 2.55
CA TYR A 35 -12.59 -2.22 3.43
C TYR A 35 -12.06 -3.47 2.72
N LEU A 36 -11.03 -4.10 3.30
CA LEU A 36 -10.43 -5.33 2.79
C LEU A 36 -11.06 -6.54 3.48
N GLU A 37 -12.26 -6.91 3.05
CA GLU A 37 -13.06 -7.99 3.65
C GLU A 37 -12.30 -9.33 3.70
N MET A 38 -11.66 -9.70 2.59
CA MET A 38 -10.94 -10.98 2.50
C MET A 38 -9.75 -11.00 3.46
N THR A 39 -8.89 -9.98 3.43
CA THR A 39 -7.78 -9.87 4.38
C THR A 39 -8.26 -9.85 5.83
N ALA A 40 -9.34 -9.13 6.14
CA ALA A 40 -9.91 -9.08 7.49
C ALA A 40 -10.38 -10.48 7.96
N ALA A 41 -11.11 -11.21 7.11
CA ALA A 41 -11.58 -12.56 7.41
C ALA A 41 -10.41 -13.53 7.67
N GLU A 42 -9.32 -13.41 6.92
CA GLU A 42 -8.15 -14.26 7.11
C GLU A 42 -7.40 -13.95 8.42
N ILE A 43 -7.23 -12.67 8.77
CA ILE A 43 -6.61 -12.24 10.04
C ILE A 43 -7.42 -12.78 11.23
N LEU A 44 -8.75 -12.72 11.17
CA LEU A 44 -9.63 -13.28 12.21
C LEU A 44 -9.49 -14.80 12.32
N ARG A 45 -9.36 -15.51 11.18
CA ARG A 45 -9.12 -16.96 11.17
C ARG A 45 -7.77 -17.34 11.77
N GLU A 46 -6.76 -16.49 11.63
CA GLU A 46 -5.46 -16.63 12.29
C GLU A 46 -5.51 -16.34 13.81
N GLY A 47 -6.67 -15.89 14.33
CA GLY A 47 -6.85 -15.52 15.74
C GLY A 47 -6.16 -14.22 16.15
N LYS A 48 -5.87 -13.36 15.17
CA LYS A 48 -5.19 -12.07 15.38
C LYS A 48 -6.18 -10.92 15.43
N ASP A 49 -5.78 -9.83 16.08
CA ASP A 49 -6.55 -8.59 16.09
C ASP A 49 -6.57 -7.94 14.70
N LEU A 50 -7.70 -7.32 14.33
CA LEU A 50 -7.90 -6.59 13.06
C LEU A 50 -7.13 -5.28 13.05
N ARG A 51 -5.80 -5.37 12.92
CA ARG A 51 -4.87 -4.25 12.92
C ARG A 51 -3.83 -4.43 11.83
N LEU A 52 -3.55 -3.34 11.14
CA LEU A 52 -2.46 -3.29 10.17
C LEU A 52 -1.13 -3.31 10.91
N SER A 53 -0.20 -4.08 10.36
CA SER A 53 1.18 -4.15 10.79
C SER A 53 2.09 -4.28 9.57
N TRP A 54 3.38 -4.05 9.77
CA TRP A 54 4.39 -4.05 8.73
C TRP A 54 4.46 -5.39 7.99
N ASN A 55 4.21 -6.49 8.72
CA ASN A 55 4.15 -7.86 8.19
C ASN A 55 2.98 -8.08 7.21
N LEU A 56 1.92 -7.27 7.31
CA LEU A 56 0.73 -7.37 6.48
C LEU A 56 0.77 -6.44 5.27
N MET A 57 1.77 -5.55 5.16
CA MET A 57 1.81 -4.49 4.14
C MET A 57 1.76 -5.01 2.70
N GLU A 58 2.45 -6.11 2.43
CA GLU A 58 2.43 -6.71 1.10
C GLU A 58 1.07 -7.35 0.81
N ARG A 59 0.51 -8.08 1.77
CA ARG A 59 -0.82 -8.71 1.66
C ARG A 59 -1.91 -7.69 1.39
N ILE A 60 -1.97 -6.61 2.19
CA ILE A 60 -2.97 -5.54 2.01
C ILE A 60 -2.80 -4.82 0.68
N LEU A 61 -1.55 -4.64 0.23
CA LEU A 61 -1.29 -3.97 -1.03
C LEU A 61 -1.79 -4.82 -2.20
N ILE A 62 -1.50 -6.12 -2.18
CA ILE A 62 -1.98 -7.07 -3.20
C ILE A 62 -3.50 -7.11 -3.23
N ASP A 63 -4.15 -7.26 -2.07
CA ASP A 63 -5.62 -7.31 -1.96
C ASP A 63 -6.24 -6.02 -2.53
N ARG A 64 -5.69 -4.87 -2.14
CA ARG A 64 -6.15 -3.56 -2.63
C ARG A 64 -5.96 -3.36 -4.14
N LEU A 65 -4.87 -3.88 -4.72
CA LEU A 65 -4.57 -3.77 -6.15
C LEU A 65 -5.34 -4.79 -7.01
N SER A 66 -5.71 -5.93 -6.42
CA SER A 66 -6.39 -7.03 -7.12
C SER A 66 -7.91 -6.89 -7.06
N GLY A 67 -8.44 -6.22 -6.04
CA GLY A 67 -9.86 -5.97 -5.91
C GLY A 67 -10.38 -4.88 -6.84
N ASN A 68 -11.67 -4.98 -7.17
CA ASN A 68 -12.38 -3.98 -7.96
C ASN A 68 -13.19 -3.08 -7.02
N PHE A 69 -12.73 -1.84 -6.82
CA PHE A 69 -13.33 -0.92 -5.87
C PHE A 69 -13.77 0.36 -6.58
N VAL A 70 -15.08 0.63 -6.56
CA VAL A 70 -15.74 1.70 -7.35
C VAL A 70 -15.16 3.09 -7.07
N ALA A 71 -14.76 3.38 -5.83
CA ALA A 71 -14.17 4.66 -5.44
C ALA A 71 -12.62 4.61 -5.36
N GLY A 72 -12.02 3.54 -5.88
CA GLY A 72 -10.57 3.36 -5.85
C GLY A 72 -9.82 4.21 -6.87
N GLU A 73 -8.52 4.36 -6.66
CA GLU A 73 -7.63 4.92 -7.68
C GLU A 73 -7.15 3.78 -8.59
N PRO A 74 -6.85 4.03 -9.88
CA PRO A 74 -6.19 3.05 -10.74
C PRO A 74 -4.87 2.56 -10.13
N PRO A 75 -4.45 1.29 -10.37
CA PRO A 75 -3.30 0.66 -9.70
C PRO A 75 -2.03 1.53 -9.66
N PHE A 76 -1.61 2.07 -10.80
CA PHE A 76 -0.39 2.90 -10.86
C PHE A 76 -0.53 4.21 -10.07
N GLN A 77 -1.66 4.90 -10.24
CA GLN A 77 -1.93 6.15 -9.52
C GLN A 77 -1.99 5.92 -8.02
N TYR A 78 -2.65 4.84 -7.60
CA TYR A 78 -2.72 4.42 -6.21
C TYR A 78 -1.33 4.20 -5.61
N LEU A 79 -0.44 3.48 -6.31
CA LEU A 79 0.94 3.22 -5.86
C LEU A 79 1.77 4.50 -5.70
N VAL A 80 1.68 5.42 -6.67
CA VAL A 80 2.33 6.74 -6.59
C VAL A 80 1.79 7.53 -5.38
N ASN A 81 0.48 7.48 -5.15
CA ASN A 81 -0.15 8.14 -4.01
C ASN A 81 0.20 7.48 -2.67
N CYS A 82 0.37 6.16 -2.61
CA CYS A 82 0.92 5.47 -1.43
C CYS A 82 2.29 6.03 -1.06
N TYR A 83 3.19 6.21 -2.04
CA TYR A 83 4.51 6.80 -1.80
C TYR A 83 4.42 8.25 -1.30
N ARG A 84 3.54 9.05 -1.90
CA ARG A 84 3.30 10.44 -1.48
C ARG A 84 2.78 10.51 -0.04
N ARG A 85 1.73 9.76 0.28
CA ARG A 85 1.14 9.68 1.63
C ARG A 85 2.15 9.18 2.65
N ALA A 86 2.95 8.16 2.31
CA ALA A 86 4.04 7.69 3.16
C ALA A 86 5.09 8.80 3.41
N SER A 87 5.36 9.65 2.43
CA SER A 87 6.27 10.79 2.61
C SER A 87 5.69 11.87 3.51
N GLU A 88 4.38 12.11 3.43
CA GLU A 88 3.66 13.04 4.30
C GLU A 88 3.61 12.55 5.75
N GLU A 89 3.24 11.28 5.98
CA GLU A 89 3.26 10.68 7.32
C GLU A 89 4.68 10.62 7.89
N GLY A 90 5.69 10.35 7.05
CA GLY A 90 7.10 10.42 7.42
C GLY A 90 7.53 11.78 8.00
N ARG A 91 7.00 12.88 7.47
CA ARG A 91 7.27 14.22 8.00
C ARG A 91 6.62 14.43 9.36
N LYS A 92 5.43 13.86 9.59
CA LYS A 92 4.70 13.97 10.87
C LYS A 92 5.36 13.17 11.99
N ILE A 93 6.05 12.07 11.67
CA ILE A 93 6.78 11.27 12.68
C ILE A 93 7.88 12.09 13.38
N THR A 94 8.45 13.10 12.70
CA THR A 94 9.49 13.95 13.30
C THR A 94 9.04 14.69 14.56
N SER A 95 7.73 14.91 14.76
CA SER A 95 7.17 15.55 15.95
C SER A 95 6.80 14.57 17.08
N VAL A 96 6.95 13.26 16.90
CA VAL A 96 6.74 12.26 17.97
C VAL A 96 7.83 12.45 19.03
N GLU A 97 7.47 12.50 20.31
CA GLU A 97 8.45 12.76 21.39
C GLU A 97 9.35 11.54 21.66
N ASP A 98 8.75 10.36 21.79
CA ASP A 98 9.45 9.11 22.05
C ASP A 98 10.37 8.72 20.88
N LYS A 99 11.68 8.61 21.16
CA LYS A 99 12.69 8.30 20.15
C LYS A 99 12.60 6.86 19.62
N ASN A 100 12.18 5.90 20.45
CA ASN A 100 12.06 4.51 20.03
C ASN A 100 10.85 4.34 19.12
N ILE A 101 9.70 4.87 19.50
CA ILE A 101 8.48 4.86 18.66
C ILE A 101 8.75 5.59 17.34
N ARG A 102 9.42 6.75 17.38
CA ARG A 102 9.81 7.49 16.19
C ARG A 102 10.65 6.64 15.23
N PHE A 103 11.69 5.99 15.75
CA PHE A 103 12.57 5.14 14.94
C PHE A 103 11.82 3.96 14.32
N GLU A 104 10.97 3.28 15.10
CA GLU A 104 10.13 2.19 14.59
C GLU A 104 9.20 2.68 13.47
N MET A 105 8.52 3.81 13.66
CA MET A 105 7.62 4.36 12.64
C MET A 105 8.36 4.85 11.39
N GLU A 106 9.59 5.38 11.53
CA GLU A 106 10.45 5.71 10.40
C GLU A 106 10.77 4.46 9.55
N LEU A 107 11.01 3.31 10.19
CA LEU A 107 11.21 2.04 9.49
C LEU A 107 9.95 1.57 8.76
N VAL A 108 8.78 1.65 9.40
CA VAL A 108 7.48 1.32 8.79
C VAL A 108 7.23 2.17 7.55
N VAL A 109 7.41 3.50 7.65
CA VAL A 109 7.23 4.42 6.52
C VAL A 109 8.25 4.14 5.41
N LYS A 110 9.51 3.89 5.76
CA LYS A 110 10.55 3.55 4.78
C LYS A 110 10.19 2.26 4.03
N GLN A 111 9.65 1.27 4.72
CA GLN A 111 9.18 0.03 4.10
C GLN A 111 8.00 0.29 3.17
N ALA A 112 7.04 1.14 3.56
CA ALA A 112 5.89 1.49 2.72
C ALA A 112 6.32 2.12 1.40
N LYS A 113 7.28 3.06 1.48
CA LYS A 113 7.86 3.71 0.29
C LYS A 113 8.54 2.70 -0.64
N LYS A 114 9.36 1.81 -0.08
CA LYS A 114 10.03 0.76 -0.86
C LYS A 114 9.03 -0.16 -1.55
N LEU A 115 8.00 -0.58 -0.82
CA LEU A 115 6.96 -1.46 -1.34
C LEU A 115 6.17 -0.80 -2.47
N ALA A 116 5.75 0.46 -2.30
CA ALA A 116 5.08 1.23 -3.34
C ALA A 116 5.91 1.34 -4.63
N VAL A 117 7.21 1.68 -4.51
CA VAL A 117 8.12 1.74 -5.66
C VAL A 117 8.32 0.37 -6.30
N SER A 118 8.45 -0.68 -5.50
CA SER A 118 8.60 -2.05 -5.99
C SER A 118 7.40 -2.46 -6.86
N TYR A 119 6.18 -2.23 -6.36
CA TYR A 119 4.96 -2.56 -7.08
C TYR A 119 4.70 -1.64 -8.29
N CYS A 120 5.16 -0.38 -8.27
CA CYS A 120 5.18 0.44 -9.49
C CYS A 120 6.00 -0.21 -10.60
N ARG A 121 7.20 -0.72 -10.27
CA ARG A 121 8.07 -1.40 -11.24
C ARG A 121 7.42 -2.67 -11.78
N ILE A 122 6.80 -3.47 -10.91
CA ILE A 122 6.10 -4.69 -11.31
C ILE A 122 4.92 -4.36 -12.24
N HIS A 123 4.09 -3.37 -11.89
CA HIS A 123 2.96 -2.96 -12.72
C HIS A 123 3.37 -2.50 -14.12
N LEU A 124 4.50 -1.78 -14.23
CA LEU A 124 5.04 -1.32 -15.51
C LEU A 124 5.75 -2.45 -16.29
N GLY A 125 6.39 -3.38 -15.60
CA GLY A 125 7.10 -4.50 -16.21
C GLY A 125 6.18 -5.63 -16.69
N ILE A 126 4.98 -5.75 -16.10
CA ILE A 126 3.98 -6.77 -16.45
C ILE A 126 2.64 -6.08 -16.73
N PRO A 127 2.41 -5.64 -17.97
CA PRO A 127 1.14 -5.04 -18.36
C PRO A 127 -0.04 -5.97 -18.07
N GLY A 128 -1.10 -5.44 -17.43
CA GLY A 128 -2.31 -6.21 -17.13
C GLY A 128 -2.24 -7.08 -15.88
N LEU A 129 -1.16 -7.05 -15.09
CA LEU A 129 -1.06 -7.80 -13.84
C LEU A 129 -2.16 -7.43 -12.83
N PHE A 130 -2.50 -6.14 -12.74
CA PHE A 130 -3.57 -5.64 -11.89
C PHE A 130 -4.72 -5.14 -12.77
N PRO A 131 -5.98 -5.45 -12.42
CA PRO A 131 -7.14 -5.00 -13.18
C PRO A 131 -7.20 -3.47 -13.17
N ASN A 132 -7.24 -2.87 -14.36
CA ASN A 132 -7.49 -1.44 -14.52
C ASN A 132 -8.92 -1.26 -15.02
N TRP A 133 -9.83 -0.90 -14.12
CA TRP A 133 -11.26 -0.77 -14.42
C TRP A 133 -11.61 0.58 -15.08
N ASP A 134 -10.68 1.54 -15.13
CA ASP A 134 -10.81 2.81 -15.85
C ASP A 134 -10.50 2.68 -17.36
N THR A 135 -10.27 1.46 -17.86
CA THR A 135 -9.84 1.26 -19.25
C THR A 135 -10.99 1.36 -20.24
N ASN A 136 -11.39 2.59 -20.54
CA ASN A 136 -11.83 2.99 -21.86
C ASN A 136 -10.71 3.80 -22.56
N SER A 137 -9.46 3.31 -22.55
CA SER A 137 -8.45 3.69 -23.56
C SER A 137 -7.17 2.87 -23.41
N SER A 138 -6.92 2.03 -24.39
CA SER A 138 -5.60 1.45 -24.69
C SER A 138 -4.63 2.56 -25.13
N ASN A 139 -4.01 3.26 -24.19
CA ASN A 139 -2.92 4.21 -24.46
C ASN A 139 -1.65 3.76 -23.72
N VAL A 140 -1.17 2.56 -24.04
CA VAL A 140 0.15 2.12 -23.59
C VAL A 140 1.17 2.80 -24.49
N SER A 141 2.00 3.68 -23.92
CA SER A 141 2.99 4.45 -24.68
C SER A 141 4.04 3.50 -25.29
N PRO A 142 4.35 3.59 -26.61
CA PRO A 142 5.24 2.66 -27.29
C PRO A 142 6.71 2.73 -26.83
N LEU A 143 7.05 3.68 -25.95
CA LEU A 143 8.38 3.88 -25.40
C LEU A 143 8.63 3.13 -24.08
N LEU A 144 7.59 2.58 -23.44
CA LEU A 144 7.72 1.78 -22.21
C LEU A 144 8.69 0.60 -22.36
N PRO A 145 8.66 -0.18 -23.46
CA PRO A 145 9.62 -1.27 -23.68
C PRO A 145 11.08 -0.78 -23.67
N LEU A 146 11.36 0.40 -24.22
CA LEU A 146 12.73 0.93 -24.35
C LEU A 146 13.34 1.37 -23.01
N ILE A 147 12.52 1.76 -22.04
CA ILE A 147 12.98 2.15 -20.70
C ILE A 147 13.34 0.90 -19.86
N PHE A 148 12.65 -0.23 -20.09
CA PHE A 148 12.82 -1.45 -19.30
C PHE A 148 13.73 -2.51 -19.94
N PHE A 149 14.04 -2.42 -21.24
CA PHE A 149 14.93 -3.37 -21.94
C PHE A 149 16.43 -3.04 -21.87
N GLY A 150 16.85 -1.95 -21.23
CA GLY A 150 18.25 -1.53 -21.16
C GLY A 150 19.20 -2.41 -20.33
N GLY A 151 18.90 -3.70 -20.15
CA GLY A 151 19.65 -4.62 -19.30
C GLY A 151 19.63 -6.08 -19.74
N VAL A 152 19.58 -6.36 -21.05
CA VAL A 152 19.89 -7.70 -21.56
C VAL A 152 20.79 -7.55 -22.79
N ASP A 153 22.09 -7.56 -22.54
CA ASP A 153 23.11 -7.87 -23.54
C ASP A 153 22.88 -9.30 -24.02
N CYS A 154 22.16 -9.45 -25.14
CA CYS A 154 22.21 -10.66 -25.95
C CYS A 154 23.49 -10.61 -26.81
N CYS A 155 24.60 -11.12 -26.28
CA CYS A 155 25.68 -11.60 -27.14
C CYS A 155 25.34 -13.02 -27.60
N GLY A 156 24.99 -13.13 -28.88
CA GLY A 156 25.19 -14.35 -29.66
C GLY A 156 26.64 -14.49 -30.10
#